data_AF-A0AA37WV30-F1
#
_entry.id   AF-A0AA37WV30-F1
#
_cell.length_a   1.000
_cell.length_b   1.000
_cell.length_c   1.000
_cell.angle_alpha   90.00
_cell.angle_beta   90.00
_cell.angle_gamma   90.00
#
_symmetry.space_group_name_H-M   'P 1'
#
loop_
_entity.id
_entity.type
_entity.pdbx_description
1 polymer ?
#
loop_
_entity_poly.entity_id
_entity_poly.type
_entity_poly.pdbx_seq_one_letter_code
_entity_poly.pdbx_strand_id
1 'polypeptide(L)'
;MNAAEQRAEQLDVLEKLESMRVALDEAISVQRRMLAETAVTMPPLAEPERPEWLPVKLAARQLGIEPMAARRRAQRGLRSGRARKVGGRLQLHMPSQPEPTDG
;
A
#
# COMPACT_ATOMS: atom_id res chain seq x y z
N MET A 1 24.10 11.07 -51.24
CA MET A 1 24.74 10.54 -50.02
C MET A 1 25.40 9.23 -50.38
N ASN A 2 26.71 9.13 -50.20
CA ASN A 2 27.46 7.92 -50.51
C ASN A 2 27.47 6.94 -49.31
N ALA A 3 27.87 5.68 -49.54
CA ALA A 3 27.85 4.65 -48.50
C ALA A 3 28.80 4.92 -47.32
N ALA A 4 29.88 5.70 -47.53
CA ALA A 4 30.79 6.12 -46.47
C ALA A 4 30.20 7.24 -45.60
N GLU A 5 29.47 8.18 -46.21
CA GLU A 5 28.73 9.23 -45.49
C GLU A 5 27.63 8.63 -44.61
N GLN A 6 26.89 7.64 -45.13
CA GLN A 6 25.89 6.89 -44.36
C GLN A 6 26.51 6.14 -43.17
N ARG A 7 27.69 5.54 -43.33
CA ARG A 7 28.40 4.86 -42.25
C ARG A 7 28.91 5.83 -41.19
N ALA A 8 29.42 6.99 -41.60
CA ALA A 8 29.88 8.02 -40.68
C ALA A 8 28.73 8.56 -39.82
N GLU A 9 27.57 8.81 -40.43
CA GLU A 9 26.36 9.26 -39.72
C GLU A 9 25.83 8.19 -38.75
N GLN A 10 25.86 6.91 -39.14
CA GLN A 10 25.48 5.81 -38.25
C GLN A 10 26.41 5.69 -37.04
N LEU A 11 27.72 5.87 -37.21
CA LEU A 11 28.69 5.81 -36.11
C LEU A 11 28.51 6.99 -35.14
N ASP A 12 28.27 8.20 -35.65
CA ASP A 12 27.98 9.39 -34.82
C ASP A 12 26.68 9.21 -34.01
N VAL A 13 25.65 8.61 -34.60
CA VAL A 13 24.42 8.26 -33.86
C VAL A 13 24.69 7.24 -32.75
N LEU A 14 25.49 6.21 -33.02
CA LEU A 14 25.83 5.20 -32.00
C LEU A 14 26.65 5.80 -30.86
N GLU A 15 27.60 6.68 -31.15
CA GLU A 15 28.41 7.38 -30.15
C GLU A 15 27.55 8.29 -29.25
N LYS A 16 26.58 9.00 -29.86
CA LYS A 16 25.60 9.80 -29.11
C LYS A 16 24.71 8.93 -28.21
N LEU A 17 24.24 7.79 -28.71
CA LEU A 17 23.43 6.87 -27.92
C LEU A 17 24.20 6.25 -26.76
N GLU A 18 25.48 5.91 -26.97
CA GLU A 18 26.34 5.40 -25.91
C GLU A 18 26.60 6.45 -24.83
N SER A 19 26.86 7.70 -25.24
CA SER A 19 27.01 8.83 -24.31
C SER A 19 25.74 9.07 -23.48
N MET A 20 24.56 8.98 -24.12
CA MET A 20 23.28 9.08 -23.41
C MET A 20 23.07 7.93 -22.43
N ARG A 21 23.46 6.70 -22.79
CA ARG A 21 23.37 5.52 -21.91
C ARG A 21 24.20 5.74 -20.64
N VAL A 22 25.46 6.17 -20.79
CA VAL A 22 26.35 6.42 -19.67
C VAL A 22 25.78 7.49 -18.73
N ALA A 23 25.28 8.60 -19.28
CA ALA A 23 24.64 9.66 -18.49
C ALA A 23 23.41 9.17 -17.71
N LEU A 24 22.60 8.28 -18.31
CA LEU A 24 21.46 7.63 -17.65
C LEU A 24 21.90 6.70 -16.52
N ASP A 25 22.92 5.89 -16.74
CA ASP A 25 23.48 4.99 -15.72
C ASP A 25 24.01 5.77 -14.51
N GLU A 26 24.67 6.91 -14.74
CA GLU A 26 25.10 7.81 -13.67
C GLU A 26 23.93 8.43 -12.92
N ALA A 27 22.90 8.93 -13.62
CA ALA A 27 21.71 9.50 -12.99
C ALA A 27 20.97 8.47 -12.10
N ILE A 28 20.84 7.22 -12.57
CA ILE A 28 20.27 6.12 -11.79
C ILE A 28 21.13 5.83 -10.55
N SER A 29 22.46 5.83 -10.69
CA SER A 29 23.38 5.62 -9.58
C SER A 29 23.24 6.71 -8.49
N VAL A 30 23.09 7.97 -8.90
CA VAL A 30 22.86 9.09 -7.97
C VAL A 30 21.52 8.93 -7.26
N GLN A 31 20.44 8.63 -7.99
CA GLN A 31 19.11 8.42 -7.38
C GLN A 31 19.11 7.26 -6.38
N ARG A 32 19.79 6.16 -6.70
CA ARG A 32 19.91 5.01 -5.78
C ARG A 32 20.65 5.39 -4.48
N ARG A 33 21.71 6.19 -4.57
CA ARG A 33 22.43 6.70 -3.40
C ARG A 33 21.53 7.61 -2.56
N MET A 34 20.85 8.57 -3.18
CA MET A 34 19.92 9.46 -2.48
C MET A 34 18.78 8.69 -1.78
N LEU A 35 18.23 7.67 -2.45
CA LEU A 35 17.20 6.79 -1.85
C LEU A 35 17.75 5.99 -0.67
N ALA A 36 18.98 5.46 -0.77
CA ALA A 36 19.59 4.73 0.33
C ALA A 36 19.84 5.63 1.55
N GLU A 37 20.33 6.85 1.33
CA GLU A 37 20.57 7.83 2.40
C GLU A 37 19.26 8.29 3.05
N THR A 38 18.24 8.59 2.23
CA THR A 38 16.92 9.02 2.74
C THR A 38 16.20 7.89 3.49
N ALA A 39 16.29 6.64 3.03
CA ALA A 39 15.68 5.49 3.70
C ALA A 39 16.19 5.30 5.14
N VAL A 40 17.44 5.65 5.44
CA VAL A 40 18.00 5.59 6.81
C VAL A 40 17.41 6.69 7.71
N THR A 41 17.04 7.83 7.13
CA THR A 41 16.46 8.97 7.88
C THR A 41 14.94 8.95 7.96
N MET A 42 14.28 8.12 7.15
CA MET A 42 12.84 7.98 7.21
C MET A 42 12.46 7.23 8.50
N PRO A 43 11.51 7.76 9.29
CA PRO A 43 10.96 6.99 10.38
C PRO A 43 10.42 5.67 9.82
N PRO A 44 10.60 4.53 10.53
CA PRO A 44 10.10 3.25 10.05
C PRO A 44 8.63 3.41 9.70
N LEU A 45 8.23 2.94 8.51
CA LEU A 45 6.83 2.83 8.18
C LEU A 45 6.20 1.97 9.28
N ALA A 46 5.41 2.60 10.14
CA ALA A 46 4.66 1.89 11.15
C ALA A 46 3.84 0.82 10.42
N GLU A 47 3.90 -0.43 10.89
CA GLU A 47 3.00 -1.44 10.36
C GLU A 47 1.58 -0.85 10.48
N PRO A 48 0.82 -0.77 9.37
CA PRO A 48 -0.53 -0.24 9.45
C PRO A 48 -1.27 -1.09 10.47
N GLU A 49 -1.79 -0.45 11.53
CA GLU A 49 -2.59 -1.13 12.54
C GLU A 49 -3.70 -1.89 11.81
N ARG A 50 -3.58 -3.22 11.76
CA ARG A 50 -4.61 -4.03 11.13
C ARG A 50 -5.84 -3.91 12.02
N PRO A 51 -6.98 -3.46 11.49
CA PRO A 51 -8.16 -3.30 12.29
C PRO A 51 -8.55 -4.65 12.92
N GLU A 52 -8.83 -4.62 14.21
CA GLU A 52 -9.05 -5.84 14.97
C GLU A 52 -10.38 -6.48 14.58
N TRP A 53 -10.36 -7.79 14.35
CA TRP A 53 -11.57 -8.57 14.08
C TRP A 53 -11.94 -9.35 15.33
N LEU A 54 -12.95 -8.86 16.05
CA LEU A 54 -13.35 -9.47 17.32
C LEU A 54 -14.60 -10.33 17.15
N PRO A 55 -14.66 -11.52 17.79
CA PRO A 55 -15.92 -12.24 17.97
C PRO A 55 -16.97 -11.32 18.60
N VAL A 56 -18.23 -11.44 18.18
CA VAL A 56 -19.34 -10.56 18.64
C VAL A 56 -19.40 -10.37 20.15
N LYS A 57 -19.15 -11.42 20.94
CA LYS A 57 -19.15 -11.33 22.42
C LYS A 57 -18.05 -10.41 22.96
N LEU A 58 -16.86 -10.45 22.38
CA LEU A 58 -15.74 -9.60 22.78
C LEU A 58 -15.93 -8.19 22.23
N ALA A 59 -16.39 -8.05 20.99
CA ALA A 59 -16.74 -6.75 20.41
C ALA A 59 -17.81 -6.02 21.25
N ALA A 60 -18.83 -6.74 21.74
CA ALA A 60 -19.86 -6.18 22.61
C ALA A 60 -19.27 -5.56 23.90
N ARG A 61 -18.33 -6.28 24.54
CA ARG A 61 -17.62 -5.79 25.73
C ARG A 61 -16.77 -4.56 25.41
N GLN A 62 -16.01 -4.60 24.31
CA GLN A 62 -15.14 -3.50 23.92
C GLN A 62 -15.92 -2.23 23.56
N LEU A 63 -17.10 -2.39 22.95
CA LEU A 63 -17.98 -1.29 22.56
C LEU A 63 -18.90 -0.82 23.70
N GLY A 64 -18.96 -1.52 24.83
CA GLY A 64 -19.91 -1.23 25.91
C GLY A 64 -21.37 -1.37 25.49
N ILE A 65 -21.69 -2.26 24.55
CA ILE A 65 -23.05 -2.48 24.04
C ILE A 65 -23.55 -3.89 24.35
N GLU A 66 -24.88 -4.04 24.35
CA GLU A 66 -25.54 -5.33 24.51
C GLU A 66 -25.08 -6.36 23.45
N PRO A 67 -24.83 -7.64 23.80
CA PRO A 67 -24.38 -8.66 22.86
C PRO A 67 -25.30 -8.83 21.64
N MET A 68 -26.61 -8.65 21.83
CA MET A 68 -27.57 -8.69 20.72
C MET A 68 -27.49 -7.46 19.81
N ALA A 69 -27.15 -6.29 20.35
CA ALA A 69 -26.89 -5.10 19.55
C ALA A 69 -25.63 -5.29 18.69
N ALA A 70 -24.55 -5.83 19.27
CA ALA A 70 -23.34 -6.19 18.54
C ALA A 70 -23.61 -7.25 17.45
N ARG A 71 -24.47 -8.24 17.74
CA ARG A 71 -24.88 -9.25 16.75
C ARG A 71 -25.64 -8.63 15.58
N ARG A 72 -26.61 -7.75 15.84
CA ARG A 72 -27.36 -7.04 14.79
C ARG A 72 -26.44 -6.17 13.95
N ARG A 73 -25.51 -5.44 14.58
CA ARG A 73 -24.50 -4.62 13.90
C ARG A 73 -23.63 -5.47 12.98
N ALA A 74 -23.13 -6.59 13.49
CA ALA A 74 -22.33 -7.51 12.69
C ALA A 74 -23.15 -8.16 11.56
N GLN A 75 -24.43 -8.48 11.76
CA GLN A 75 -25.28 -8.99 10.67
C GLN A 75 -25.46 -7.97 9.54
N ARG A 76 -25.67 -6.68 9.86
CA ARG A 76 -25.70 -5.59 8.87
C ARG A 76 -24.34 -5.42 8.19
N GLY A 77 -23.26 -5.53 8.96
CA GLY A 77 -21.88 -5.39 8.50
C GLY A 77 -21.41 -6.46 7.51
N LEU A 78 -22.12 -7.59 7.37
CA LEU A 78 -21.74 -8.65 6.43
C LEU A 78 -21.78 -8.18 4.97
N ARG A 79 -22.66 -7.23 4.64
CA ARG A 79 -22.79 -6.69 3.27
C ARG A 79 -21.76 -5.60 2.97
N SER A 80 -21.35 -4.84 3.98
CA SER A 80 -20.44 -3.70 3.85
C SER A 80 -18.98 -4.05 4.13
N GLY A 81 -18.67 -5.32 4.40
CA GLY A 81 -17.33 -5.76 4.79
C GLY A 81 -16.92 -5.36 6.21
N ARG A 82 -17.85 -4.85 7.04
CA ARG A 82 -17.62 -4.50 8.46
C ARG A 82 -17.85 -5.67 9.42
N ALA A 83 -18.27 -6.82 8.90
CA ALA A 83 -18.37 -8.06 9.63
C ALA A 83 -18.00 -9.23 8.72
N ARG A 84 -17.58 -10.33 9.34
CA ARG A 84 -17.26 -11.57 8.62
C ARG A 84 -17.67 -12.80 9.41
N LYS A 85 -17.82 -13.93 8.73
CA LYS A 85 -18.10 -15.22 9.34
C LYS A 85 -16.86 -16.11 9.24
N VAL A 86 -16.29 -16.50 10.38
CA VAL A 86 -15.09 -17.34 10.48
C VAL A 86 -15.43 -18.56 11.32
N GLY A 87 -15.30 -19.77 10.77
CA GLY A 87 -15.60 -21.02 11.49
C GLY A 87 -17.02 -21.05 12.08
N GLY A 88 -18.00 -20.53 11.35
CA GLY A 88 -19.39 -20.42 11.83
C GLY A 88 -19.67 -19.26 12.78
N ARG A 89 -18.64 -18.58 13.30
CA ARG A 89 -18.77 -17.48 14.25
C ARG A 89 -18.74 -16.14 13.55
N LEU A 90 -19.57 -15.21 14.02
CA LEU A 90 -19.62 -13.85 13.51
C LEU A 90 -18.54 -13.01 14.21
N GLN A 91 -17.79 -12.26 13.41
CA GLN A 91 -16.77 -11.31 13.88
C GLN A 91 -17.13 -9.92 13.37
N LEU A 92 -16.91 -8.91 14.21
CA LEU A 92 -17.10 -7.51 13.88
C LEU A 92 -15.72 -6.86 13.68
N HIS A 93 -15.63 -6.02 12.66
CA HIS A 93 -14.48 -5.16 12.43
C HIS A 93 -14.50 -4.04 13.48
N MET A 94 -13.41 -3.87 14.21
CA MET A 94 -13.22 -2.83 15.20
C MET A 94 -12.30 -1.76 14.61
N PRO A 95 -12.85 -0.73 13.94
CA PRO A 95 -12.04 0.42 13.56
C PRO A 95 -11.55 1.14 14.82
N SER A 96 -10.36 1.75 14.74
CA SER A 96 -9.77 2.55 15.82
C SER A 96 -10.59 3.80 16.18
N GLN A 97 -11.56 4.17 15.34
CA GLN A 97 -12.52 5.26 15.61
C GLN A 97 -13.95 4.74 15.74
N PRO A 98 -14.77 5.30 16.66
CA PRO A 98 -16.17 4.92 16.79
C PRO A 98 -16.91 5.20 15.48
N GLU A 99 -17.74 4.25 15.03
CA GLU A 99 -18.61 4.53 13.88
C GLU A 99 -19.53 5.71 14.23
N PRO A 100 -19.74 6.65 13.29
CA PRO A 100 -20.77 7.66 13.47
C PRO A 100 -22.08 6.95 13.77
N THR A 101 -22.75 7.35 14.84
CA THR A 101 -24.04 6.81 15.24
C THR A 101 -24.99 6.91 14.04
N ASP A 102 -25.37 5.75 13.49
CA ASP A 102 -26.47 5.64 12.54
C ASP A 102 -27.73 6.12 13.30
N GLY A 103 -28.11 7.38 13.07
CA GLY A 103 -29.34 7.99 13.58
C GLY A 103 -30.59 7.30 13.05
#